data_AF-W2CIW1-F1
#
_entry.id   AF-W2CIW1-F1
#
_cell.length_a   1.000
_cell.length_b   1.000
_cell.length_c   1.000
_cell.angle_alpha   90.00
_cell.angle_beta   90.00
_cell.angle_gamma   90.00
#
_symmetry.space_group_name_H-M   'P 1'
#
loop_
_entity.id
_entity.type
_entity.pdbx_description
1 polymer ?
#
loop_
_entity_poly.entity_id
_entity_poly.type
_entity_poly.pdbx_seq_one_letter_code
_entity_poly.pdbx_strand_id
1 'polypeptide(L)'
;EYIVGQYGAWAEALTVKNDANLFALRQNISLLGMVRKISGRADYSDLWLIVPGLILFALPYLRLDQYRHRAFRLMFLASVMLFVVLFSTGSESSGYIIALTGVAIWYVGVPWRRSRWDLALLIFALLLTSFSPSDLFPRRIYHHYIIPYALKALPCVMVWLKLMWEMMTRNYEE
;
A
#
# COMPACT_ATOMS: atom_id res chain seq x y z
N GLU A 1 -4.99 -29.59 -25.54
CA GLU A 1 -3.55 -29.29 -25.49
C GLU A 1 -3.24 -27.80 -25.60
N TYR A 2 -3.66 -27.11 -26.66
CA TYR A 2 -3.41 -25.66 -26.83
C TYR A 2 -3.80 -24.80 -25.61
N ILE A 3 -5.01 -24.96 -25.08
CA ILE A 3 -5.51 -24.18 -23.92
C ILE A 3 -4.62 -24.37 -22.68
N VAL A 4 -4.20 -25.60 -22.38
CA VAL A 4 -3.32 -25.89 -21.22
C VAL A 4 -1.93 -25.29 -21.45
N GLY A 5 -1.42 -25.34 -22.68
CA GLY A 5 -0.17 -24.68 -23.06
C GLY A 5 -0.22 -23.15 -22.90
N GLN A 6 -1.36 -22.51 -23.14
CA GLN A 6 -1.53 -21.07 -22.93
C GLN A 6 -1.40 -20.68 -21.44
N TYR A 7 -1.84 -21.51 -20.50
CA TYR A 7 -1.62 -21.25 -19.07
C TYR A 7 -0.14 -21.30 -18.69
N GLY A 8 0.63 -22.21 -19.27
CA GLY A 8 2.08 -22.27 -19.09
C GLY A 8 2.78 -21.01 -19.64
N ALA A 9 2.45 -20.62 -20.87
CA ALA A 9 2.99 -19.40 -21.49
C ALA A 9 2.58 -18.13 -20.73
N TRP A 10 1.38 -18.09 -20.15
CA TRP A 10 0.93 -16.98 -19.31
C TRP A 10 1.77 -16.86 -18.03
N ALA A 11 2.12 -17.98 -17.39
CA ALA A 11 2.97 -17.96 -16.20
C ALA A 11 4.37 -17.41 -16.51
N GLU A 12 4.97 -17.78 -17.64
CA GLU A 12 6.25 -17.23 -18.10
C GLU A 12 6.14 -15.73 -18.44
N ALA A 13 5.06 -15.31 -19.09
CA ALA A 13 4.82 -13.90 -19.36
C ALA A 13 4.69 -13.07 -18.06
N LEU A 14 4.11 -13.65 -17.00
CA LEU A 14 4.03 -13.01 -15.69
C LEU A 14 5.39 -12.85 -15.01
N THR A 15 6.28 -13.84 -15.12
CA THR A 15 7.64 -13.72 -14.56
C THR A 15 8.43 -12.63 -15.27
N VAL A 16 8.41 -12.62 -16.61
CA VAL A 16 9.07 -11.57 -17.40
C VAL A 16 8.51 -10.18 -17.08
N LYS A 17 7.18 -10.06 -16.94
CA LYS A 17 6.54 -8.80 -16.54
C LYS A 17 6.97 -8.37 -15.14
N ASN A 18 7.04 -9.29 -14.18
CA ASN A 18 7.43 -8.96 -12.82
C ASN A 18 8.86 -8.39 -12.78
N ASP A 19 9.78 -9.01 -13.51
CA ASP A 19 11.17 -8.56 -13.60
C ASP A 19 11.27 -7.17 -14.25
N ALA A 20 10.50 -6.92 -15.32
CA ALA A 20 10.42 -5.62 -15.97
C ALA A 20 9.89 -4.51 -15.04
N ASN A 21 9.03 -4.87 -14.08
CA ASN A 21 8.43 -3.90 -13.16
C ASN A 21 9.37 -3.44 -12.04
N LEU A 22 10.40 -4.22 -11.69
CA LEU A 22 11.23 -4.00 -10.50
C LEU A 22 11.77 -2.56 -10.40
N PHE A 23 12.32 -2.04 -11.50
CA PHE A 23 12.88 -0.68 -11.59
C PHE A 23 12.13 0.25 -12.55
N ALA A 24 10.98 -0.17 -13.06
CA ALA A 24 10.18 0.68 -13.93
C ALA A 24 9.78 1.98 -13.20
N LEU A 25 9.93 3.12 -13.86
CA LEU A 25 9.69 4.43 -13.24
C LEU A 25 8.22 4.66 -12.88
N ARG A 26 7.31 4.16 -13.73
CA ARG A 26 5.85 4.33 -13.55
C ARG A 26 5.14 3.11 -12.97
N GLN A 27 5.86 2.00 -12.86
CA GLN A 27 5.40 0.78 -12.19
C GLN A 27 6.08 0.62 -10.84
N ASN A 28 5.62 -0.36 -10.07
CA ASN A 28 6.14 -0.68 -8.75
C ASN A 28 6.20 0.59 -7.88
N ILE A 29 5.12 1.35 -7.89
CA ILE A 29 4.89 2.45 -6.96
C ILE A 29 4.22 1.79 -5.75
N SER A 30 5.03 1.19 -4.89
CA SER A 30 4.58 0.36 -3.75
C SER A 30 5.67 0.35 -2.67
N LEU A 31 5.43 -0.31 -1.54
CA LEU A 31 6.47 -0.49 -0.51
C LEU A 31 7.65 -1.29 -1.07
N LEU A 32 7.38 -2.32 -1.88
CA LEU A 32 8.42 -3.15 -2.52
C LEU A 32 9.31 -2.29 -3.42
N GLY A 33 8.70 -1.51 -4.30
CA GLY A 33 9.42 -0.62 -5.20
C GLY A 33 10.15 0.50 -4.47
N MET A 34 9.58 1.05 -3.39
CA MET A 34 10.24 2.07 -2.58
C MET A 34 11.52 1.52 -1.93
N VAL A 35 11.45 0.36 -1.27
CA VAL A 35 12.65 -0.26 -0.65
C VAL A 35 13.69 -0.62 -1.71
N ARG A 36 13.27 -1.15 -2.86
CA ARG A 36 14.16 -1.53 -3.97
C ARG A 36 14.86 -0.33 -4.59
N LYS A 37 14.11 0.72 -4.90
CA LYS A 37 14.63 1.93 -5.53
C LYS A 37 15.52 2.74 -4.58
N ILE A 38 15.22 2.76 -3.28
CA ILE A 38 16.06 3.43 -2.26
C ILE A 38 17.34 2.64 -1.99
N SER A 39 17.25 1.31 -1.88
CA SER A 39 18.44 0.47 -1.62
C SER A 39 19.37 0.34 -2.84
N GLY A 40 18.85 0.57 -4.06
CA GLY A 40 19.60 0.38 -5.30
C GLY A 40 19.96 -1.07 -5.59
N ARG A 41 19.38 -2.03 -4.85
CA ARG A 41 19.72 -3.46 -4.92
C ARG A 41 18.64 -4.25 -5.65
N ALA A 42 19.04 -4.99 -6.67
CA ALA A 42 18.14 -5.80 -7.51
C ALA A 42 18.05 -7.27 -7.07
N ASP A 43 19.00 -7.72 -6.25
CA ASP A 43 19.32 -9.11 -5.96
C ASP A 43 18.45 -9.75 -4.87
N TYR A 44 17.88 -8.95 -3.96
CA TYR A 44 17.03 -9.49 -2.91
C TYR A 44 15.63 -9.88 -3.42
N SER A 45 15.03 -10.90 -2.83
CA SER A 45 13.65 -11.31 -3.16
C SER A 45 12.62 -10.44 -2.45
N ASP A 46 11.58 -9.99 -3.17
CA ASP A 46 10.46 -9.24 -2.59
C ASP A 46 9.74 -10.00 -1.47
N LEU A 47 9.87 -11.33 -1.42
CA LEU A 47 9.34 -12.17 -0.34
C LEU A 47 9.85 -11.76 1.04
N TRP A 48 11.06 -11.20 1.14
CA TRP A 48 11.59 -10.68 2.41
C TRP A 48 10.75 -9.55 3.00
N LEU A 49 10.00 -8.82 2.16
CA LEU A 49 9.08 -7.77 2.60
C LEU A 49 7.65 -8.28 2.67
N ILE A 50 7.23 -9.10 1.69
CA ILE A 50 5.87 -9.63 1.61
C ILE A 50 5.58 -10.54 2.79
N VAL A 51 6.48 -11.45 3.17
CA VAL A 51 6.23 -12.42 4.25
C VAL A 51 6.03 -11.72 5.61
N PRO A 52 6.93 -10.83 6.07
CA PRO A 52 6.68 -10.07 7.29
C PRO A 52 5.44 -9.17 7.19
N GLY A 53 5.21 -8.57 6.03
CA GLY A 53 4.01 -7.78 5.76
C GLY A 53 2.73 -8.60 5.91
N LEU A 54 2.71 -9.82 5.39
CA LEU A 54 1.59 -10.75 5.45
C LEU A 54 1.33 -11.23 6.88
N ILE A 55 2.40 -11.50 7.64
CA ILE A 55 2.28 -11.83 9.07
C ILE A 55 1.64 -10.66 9.82
N LEU A 56 2.17 -9.44 9.65
CA LEU A 56 1.62 -8.24 10.29
C LEU A 56 0.17 -7.97 9.87
N PHE A 57 -0.15 -8.22 8.60
CA PHE A 57 -1.50 -8.11 8.05
C PHE A 57 -2.48 -9.11 8.67
N ALA A 58 -2.04 -10.34 8.92
CA ALA A 58 -2.87 -11.40 9.49
C ALA A 58 -3.01 -11.31 11.02
N LEU A 59 -2.04 -10.71 11.73
CA LEU A 59 -2.04 -10.63 13.19
C LEU A 59 -3.33 -10.04 13.80
N PRO A 60 -3.87 -8.88 13.33
CA PRO A 60 -5.10 -8.34 13.87
C PRO A 60 -6.31 -9.28 13.68
N TYR A 61 -6.26 -10.20 12.71
CA TYR A 61 -7.39 -11.04 12.34
C TYR A 61 -7.64 -12.17 13.36
N LEU A 62 -6.67 -12.40 14.25
CA LEU A 62 -6.82 -13.32 15.37
C LEU A 62 -7.76 -12.76 16.46
N ARG A 63 -8.10 -11.46 16.43
CA ARG A 63 -9.00 -10.81 17.39
C ARG A 63 -10.47 -11.05 17.03
N LEU A 64 -10.89 -12.32 17.09
CA LEU A 64 -12.23 -12.78 16.66
C LEU A 64 -13.39 -12.01 17.31
N ASP A 65 -13.26 -11.61 18.57
CA ASP A 65 -14.31 -10.87 19.30
C ASP A 65 -14.61 -9.50 18.68
N GLN A 66 -13.60 -8.86 18.08
CA GLN A 66 -13.72 -7.51 17.52
C GLN A 66 -14.51 -7.49 16.20
N TYR A 67 -14.65 -8.62 15.52
CA TYR A 67 -15.40 -8.72 14.25
C TYR A 67 -16.89 -8.41 14.39
N ARG A 68 -17.43 -8.47 15.62
CA ARG A 68 -18.80 -8.04 15.91
C ARG A 68 -19.01 -6.56 15.59
N HIS A 69 -17.99 -5.72 15.77
CA HIS A 69 -18.08 -4.28 15.57
C HIS A 69 -17.95 -3.91 14.09
N ARG A 70 -18.85 -3.03 13.62
CA ARG A 70 -18.84 -2.57 12.23
C ARG A 70 -17.55 -1.82 11.90
N ALA A 71 -17.07 -0.99 12.83
CA ALA A 71 -15.84 -0.23 12.68
C ALA A 71 -14.62 -1.16 12.44
N PHE A 72 -14.52 -2.28 13.16
CA PHE A 72 -13.43 -3.24 12.95
C PHE A 72 -13.47 -3.86 11.55
N ARG A 73 -14.67 -4.24 11.04
CA ARG A 73 -14.83 -4.76 9.67
C ARG A 73 -14.46 -3.74 8.60
N LEU A 74 -14.73 -2.45 8.84
CA LEU A 74 -14.30 -1.37 7.94
C LEU A 74 -12.79 -1.16 7.99
N MET A 75 -12.16 -1.25 9.16
CA MET A 75 -10.70 -1.19 9.30
C MET A 75 -10.01 -2.38 8.62
N PHE A 76 -10.62 -3.56 8.73
CA PHE A 76 -10.20 -4.74 7.98
C PHE A 76 -10.23 -4.47 6.47
N LEU A 77 -11.34 -3.95 5.93
CA LEU A 77 -11.44 -3.59 4.52
C LEU A 77 -10.37 -2.56 4.13
N ALA A 78 -10.18 -1.50 4.93
CA ALA A 78 -9.14 -0.50 4.70
C ALA A 78 -7.74 -1.13 4.65
N SER A 79 -7.48 -2.12 5.52
CA SER A 79 -6.19 -2.82 5.55
C SER A 79 -5.94 -3.62 4.29
N VAL A 80 -6.95 -4.32 3.77
CA VAL A 80 -6.86 -5.10 2.53
C VAL A 80 -6.58 -4.17 1.35
N MET A 81 -7.33 -3.07 1.25
CA MET A 81 -7.18 -2.09 0.16
C MET A 81 -5.77 -1.48 0.12
N LEU A 82 -5.22 -1.14 1.29
CA LEU A 82 -3.84 -0.65 1.40
C LEU A 82 -2.83 -1.76 1.09
N PHE A 83 -3.02 -2.98 1.62
CA PHE A 83 -2.08 -4.09 1.46
C PHE A 83 -1.91 -4.49 -0.02
N VAL A 84 -3.01 -4.63 -0.76
CA VAL A 84 -2.99 -5.03 -2.19
C VAL A 84 -2.19 -4.03 -3.04
N VAL A 85 -2.22 -2.74 -2.71
CA VAL A 85 -1.44 -1.72 -3.42
C VAL A 85 0.01 -1.67 -2.94
N LEU A 86 0.25 -1.76 -1.62
CA LEU A 86 1.58 -1.60 -1.03
C LEU A 86 2.50 -2.80 -1.27
N PHE A 87 1.97 -4.01 -1.39
CA PHE A 87 2.74 -5.24 -1.56
C PHE A 87 2.61 -5.83 -2.98
N SER A 88 2.43 -4.97 -3.98
CA SER A 88 2.33 -5.37 -5.39
C SER A 88 3.36 -4.65 -6.26
N THR A 89 4.09 -5.41 -7.07
CA THR A 89 5.02 -4.86 -8.09
C THR A 89 4.28 -4.23 -9.27
N GLY A 90 3.00 -4.59 -9.45
CA GLY A 90 2.13 -4.07 -10.48
C GLY A 90 1.50 -2.72 -10.15
N SER A 91 1.74 -2.15 -8.97
CA SER A 91 1.09 -0.91 -8.54
C SER A 91 1.54 0.30 -9.36
N GLU A 92 0.54 0.98 -9.93
CA GLU A 92 0.68 2.18 -10.76
C GLU A 92 0.06 3.40 -10.08
N SER A 93 0.32 4.58 -10.64
CA SER A 93 -0.23 5.84 -10.13
C SER A 93 -1.76 5.85 -10.04
N SER A 94 -2.46 5.24 -11.02
CA SER A 94 -3.93 5.13 -11.08
C SER A 94 -4.48 4.15 -10.04
N GLY A 95 -3.76 3.06 -9.75
CA GLY A 95 -4.14 2.05 -8.75
C GLY A 95 -4.24 2.60 -7.32
N TYR A 96 -3.61 3.75 -7.04
CA TYR A 96 -3.70 4.42 -5.74
C TYR A 96 -5.09 4.93 -5.39
N ILE A 97 -6.05 4.94 -6.32
CA ILE A 97 -7.45 5.18 -5.96
C ILE A 97 -7.92 4.18 -4.88
N ILE A 98 -7.50 2.91 -4.98
CA ILE A 98 -7.82 1.86 -4.01
C ILE A 98 -7.20 2.19 -2.64
N ALA A 99 -5.90 2.53 -2.63
CA ALA A 99 -5.19 2.88 -1.40
C ALA A 99 -5.80 4.12 -0.73
N LEU A 100 -6.11 5.17 -1.49
CA LEU A 100 -6.69 6.41 -0.98
C LEU A 100 -8.12 6.21 -0.44
N THR A 101 -8.93 5.37 -1.08
CA THR A 101 -10.21 4.95 -0.51
C THR A 101 -10.00 4.22 0.82
N GLY A 102 -9.00 3.34 0.91
CA GLY A 102 -8.61 2.70 2.17
C GLY A 102 -8.20 3.70 3.26
N VAL A 103 -7.40 4.73 2.92
CA VAL A 103 -7.03 5.83 3.83
C VAL A 103 -8.27 6.60 4.30
N ALA A 104 -9.21 6.90 3.41
CA ALA A 104 -10.44 7.61 3.75
C ALA A 104 -11.30 6.80 4.72
N ILE A 105 -11.46 5.49 4.45
CA ILE A 105 -12.16 4.56 5.35
C ILE A 105 -11.44 4.51 6.69
N TRP A 106 -10.11 4.38 6.72
CA TRP A 106 -9.33 4.40 7.97
C TRP A 106 -9.62 5.65 8.79
N TYR A 107 -9.56 6.84 8.18
CA TYR A 107 -9.73 8.09 8.92
C TYR A 107 -11.14 8.24 9.52
N VAL A 108 -12.19 7.94 8.75
CA VAL A 108 -13.59 8.20 9.12
C VAL A 108 -14.25 7.01 9.83
N GLY A 109 -13.82 5.78 9.55
CA GLY A 109 -14.53 4.55 9.94
C GLY A 109 -14.33 4.09 11.39
N VAL A 110 -13.76 4.92 12.26
CA VAL A 110 -13.51 4.59 13.68
C VAL A 110 -14.46 5.33 14.61
N PRO A 111 -14.85 4.73 15.76
CA PRO A 111 -15.80 5.35 16.68
C PRO A 111 -15.19 6.47 17.54
N TRP A 112 -13.87 6.54 17.64
CA TRP A 112 -13.16 7.56 18.43
C TRP A 112 -12.75 8.79 17.62
N ARG A 113 -12.49 9.89 18.31
CA ARG A 113 -11.94 11.10 17.68
C ARG A 113 -10.49 10.89 17.23
N ARG A 114 -10.22 11.23 15.97
CA ARG A 114 -8.88 11.22 15.38
C ARG A 114 -7.98 12.31 15.98
N SER A 115 -6.72 11.98 16.17
CA SER A 115 -5.71 12.91 16.70
C SER A 115 -5.28 13.92 15.63
N ARG A 116 -4.66 15.04 16.05
CA ARG A 116 -4.07 16.01 15.10
C ARG A 116 -3.01 15.37 14.20
N TRP A 117 -2.31 14.36 14.70
CA TRP A 117 -1.35 13.59 13.92
C TRP A 117 -2.02 12.72 12.85
N ASP A 118 -3.21 12.19 13.11
CA ASP A 118 -3.98 11.45 12.10
C ASP A 118 -4.43 12.37 10.97
N LEU A 119 -4.85 13.59 11.32
CA LEU A 119 -5.23 14.60 10.33
C LEU A 119 -4.02 15.01 9.50
N ALA A 120 -2.86 15.24 10.14
CA ALA A 120 -1.62 15.53 9.44
C ALA A 120 -1.24 14.38 8.47
N LEU A 121 -1.42 13.13 8.90
CA LEU A 121 -1.15 11.95 8.08
C LEU A 121 -2.11 11.82 6.89
N LEU A 122 -3.40 12.13 7.10
CA LEU A 122 -4.39 12.20 6.02
C LEU A 122 -4.03 13.26 4.99
N ILE A 123 -3.72 14.48 5.45
CA ILE A 123 -3.32 15.59 4.58
C ILE A 123 -2.05 15.20 3.81
N PHE A 124 -1.07 14.61 4.49
CA PHE A 124 0.15 14.12 3.87
C PHE A 124 -0.13 13.07 2.79
N ALA A 125 -1.04 12.13 3.05
CA ALA A 125 -1.48 11.14 2.06
C ALA A 125 -2.14 11.79 0.85
N LEU A 126 -3.05 12.74 1.05
CA LEU A 126 -3.70 13.46 -0.05
C LEU A 126 -2.70 14.28 -0.87
N LEU A 127 -1.81 15.03 -0.22
CA LEU A 127 -0.82 15.87 -0.89
C LEU A 127 0.18 15.03 -1.70
N LEU A 128 0.86 14.07 -1.08
CA LEU A 128 1.93 13.33 -1.74
C LEU A 128 1.41 12.20 -2.65
N THR A 129 0.22 11.67 -2.39
CA THR A 129 -0.33 10.57 -3.20
C THR A 129 -1.30 11.06 -4.27
N SER A 130 -2.19 12.02 -3.96
CA SER A 130 -3.19 12.48 -4.94
C SER A 130 -2.72 13.71 -5.72
N PHE A 131 -2.08 14.67 -5.05
CA PHE A 131 -1.68 15.95 -5.65
C PHE A 131 -0.23 15.99 -6.15
N SER A 132 0.55 14.93 -5.92
CA SER A 132 1.92 14.85 -6.44
C SER A 132 2.06 14.99 -7.97
N PRO A 133 1.13 14.51 -8.81
CA PRO A 133 1.18 14.78 -10.25
C PRO A 133 0.52 16.13 -10.64
N SER A 134 -0.07 16.85 -9.69
CA SER A 134 -0.70 18.16 -9.93
C SER A 134 0.32 19.30 -9.86
N ASP A 135 0.03 20.43 -10.49
CA ASP A 135 0.90 21.61 -10.58
C ASP A 135 1.29 22.24 -9.22
N LEU A 136 0.69 21.75 -8.12
CA LEU A 136 1.03 22.14 -6.75
C LEU A 136 2.44 21.70 -6.33
N PHE A 137 2.98 20.63 -6.93
CA PHE A 137 4.33 20.15 -6.62
C PHE A 137 5.36 20.69 -7.62
N PRO A 138 6.52 21.19 -7.15
CA PRO A 138 7.59 21.59 -8.04
C PRO A 138 8.01 20.42 -8.94
N ARG A 139 7.88 20.59 -10.26
CA ARG A 139 8.17 19.55 -11.26
C ARG A 139 9.54 18.91 -11.08
N ARG A 140 10.54 19.67 -10.62
CA ARG A 140 11.87 19.16 -10.27
C ARG A 140 11.84 18.12 -9.15
N ILE A 141 11.09 18.38 -8.07
CA ILE A 141 10.98 17.47 -6.91
C ILE A 141 10.27 16.18 -7.33
N TYR A 142 9.19 16.31 -8.10
CA TYR A 142 8.44 15.16 -8.59
C TYR A 142 9.29 14.21 -9.43
N HIS A 143 10.04 14.76 -10.41
CA HIS A 143 10.86 13.96 -11.31
C HIS A 143 12.17 13.45 -10.69
N HIS A 144 12.80 14.20 -9.77
CA HIS A 144 14.09 13.79 -9.18
C HIS A 144 13.97 12.97 -7.89
N TYR A 145 12.85 13.08 -7.16
CA TYR A 145 12.71 12.41 -5.87
C TYR A 145 11.48 11.50 -5.83
N ILE A 146 10.30 11.98 -6.23
CA ILE A 146 9.05 11.21 -6.01
C ILE A 146 8.96 9.99 -6.92
N ILE A 147 9.15 10.18 -8.23
CA ILE A 147 9.13 9.10 -9.22
C ILE A 147 10.25 8.07 -9.01
N PRO A 148 11.54 8.46 -8.94
CA PRO A 148 12.63 7.48 -8.91
C PRO A 148 12.68 6.68 -7.62
N TYR A 149 12.16 7.19 -6.50
CA TYR A 149 12.14 6.47 -5.21
C TYR A 149 10.75 5.94 -4.82
N ALA A 150 9.75 6.03 -5.71
CA ALA A 150 8.37 5.62 -5.44
C ALA A 150 7.77 6.23 -4.14
N LEU A 151 8.18 7.44 -3.76
CA LEU A 151 7.79 8.09 -2.48
C LEU A 151 6.29 8.36 -2.37
N LYS A 152 5.56 8.29 -3.49
CA LYS A 152 4.10 8.29 -3.51
C LYS A 152 3.50 7.22 -2.57
N ALA A 153 4.19 6.10 -2.37
CA ALA A 153 3.76 5.02 -1.47
C ALA A 153 3.88 5.37 0.01
N LEU A 154 4.82 6.26 0.37
CA LEU A 154 5.23 6.52 1.75
C LEU A 154 4.07 6.88 2.69
N PRO A 155 3.15 7.80 2.34
CA PRO A 155 2.04 8.14 3.23
C PRO A 155 1.11 6.96 3.46
N CYS A 156 0.82 6.19 2.41
CA CYS A 156 -0.04 5.02 2.49
C CYS A 156 0.60 3.93 3.36
N VAL A 157 1.93 3.74 3.30
CA VAL A 157 2.67 2.84 4.19
C VAL A 157 2.53 3.26 5.65
N MET A 158 2.71 4.55 5.94
CA MET A 158 2.58 5.08 7.30
C MET A 158 1.16 4.90 7.84
N VAL A 159 0.13 5.17 7.02
CA VAL A 159 -1.27 4.91 7.38
C VAL A 159 -1.49 3.43 7.64
N TRP A 160 -0.99 2.56 6.77
CA TRP A 160 -1.15 1.11 6.90
C TRP A 160 -0.51 0.58 8.19
N LEU A 161 0.72 0.97 8.50
CA LEU A 161 1.38 0.58 9.76
C LEU A 161 0.61 1.06 10.99
N LYS A 162 0.11 2.30 10.96
CA LYS A 162 -0.71 2.84 12.05
C LYS A 162 -2.04 2.09 12.18
N LEU A 163 -2.70 1.80 11.07
CA LEU A 163 -3.92 1.01 11.02
C LEU A 163 -3.69 -0.39 11.62
N MET A 164 -2.61 -1.08 11.26
CA MET A 164 -2.24 -2.38 11.85
C MET A 164 -2.07 -2.28 13.37
N TRP A 165 -1.36 -1.25 13.84
CA TRP A 165 -1.20 -1.00 15.27
C TRP A 165 -2.54 -0.74 15.97
N GLU A 166 -3.42 0.08 15.38
CA GLU A 166 -4.75 0.37 15.93
C GLU A 166 -5.62 -0.89 16.00
N MET A 167 -5.63 -1.70 14.94
CA MET A 167 -6.38 -2.96 14.90
C MET A 167 -5.86 -3.99 15.89
N MET A 168 -4.57 -3.97 16.26
CA MET A 168 -4.01 -4.86 17.28
C MET A 168 -4.28 -4.40 18.71
N THR A 169 -4.33 -3.08 18.96
CA THR A 169 -4.29 -2.52 20.34
C THR A 169 -5.60 -1.92 20.81
N ARG A 170 -6.43 -1.38 19.91
CA ARG A 170 -7.65 -0.65 20.29
C ARG A 170 -8.87 -1.56 20.39
N ASN A 171 -9.84 -1.16 21.19
CA ASN A 171 -11.16 -1.78 21.20
C ASN A 171 -12.11 -0.97 20.30
N TYR A 172 -12.88 -1.67 19.47
CA TYR A 172 -13.83 -1.11 18.50
C TYR A 172 -15.27 -1.13 19.00
N GLU A 173 -15.47 -1.38 20.30
CA GLU A 173 -16.71 -1.08 20.99
C GLU A 173 -17.15 0.37 20.73
N GLU A 174 -18.43 0.51 20.39
CA GLU A 174 -19.09 1.79 20.09
C GLU A 174 -19.58 2.48 21.36
#